data_AF-A0A9E3YDL3-F1
#
_entry.id   AF-A0A9E3YDL3-F1
#
_cell.length_a   1.000
_cell.length_b   1.000
_cell.length_c   1.000
_cell.angle_alpha   90.00
_cell.angle_beta   90.00
_cell.angle_gamma   90.00
#
_symmetry.space_group_name_H-M   'P 1'
#
loop_
_entity.id
_entity.type
_entity.pdbx_description
1 polymer ?
#
loop_
_entity_poly.entity_id
_entity_poly.type
_entity_poly.pdbx_seq_one_letter_code
_entity_poly.pdbx_strand_id
1 'polypeptide(L)'
;LPVLADIPKISRSALDPIVATDPSSEPATALRRLAGIVVADTAGLVTPSVMITSARPEEGRSTVASNIATALRLDGHDVILVTDSYESVIAPGVHVLPPGMRVGPDDRFPDEERFTALLEEARQLVDVVIIDGP
;
A
#
# COMPACT_ATOMS: atom_id res chain seq x y z
N LEU A 1 3.37 -21.46 0.28
CA LEU A 1 2.89 -20.36 1.15
C LEU A 1 1.36 -20.30 1.04
N PRO A 2 0.64 -19.93 2.09
CA PRO A 2 -0.81 -19.74 2.00
C PRO A 2 -1.14 -18.60 1.03
N VAL A 3 -2.24 -18.73 0.28
CA VAL A 3 -2.75 -17.68 -0.61
C VAL A 3 -3.74 -16.84 0.18
N LEU A 4 -3.45 -15.55 0.38
CA LEU A 4 -4.30 -14.63 1.14
C LEU A 4 -5.48 -14.11 0.33
N ALA A 5 -5.31 -13.94 -0.98
CA ALA A 5 -6.35 -13.52 -1.90
C ALA A 5 -6.00 -13.94 -3.33
N ASP A 6 -7.04 -14.12 -4.15
CA ASP A 6 -6.95 -14.17 -5.61
C ASP A 6 -7.69 -12.94 -6.16
N ILE A 7 -6.98 -12.09 -6.91
CA ILE A 7 -7.50 -10.80 -7.36
C ILE A 7 -7.74 -10.91 -8.86
N PRO A 8 -9.02 -10.87 -9.31
CA PRO A 8 -9.31 -10.90 -10.74
C PRO A 8 -8.65 -9.73 -11.47
N LYS A 9 -8.35 -9.94 -12.75
CA LYS A 9 -7.61 -8.98 -13.57
C LYS A 9 -8.31 -7.62 -13.61
N ILE A 10 -7.60 -6.59 -13.18
CA ILE A 10 -8.04 -5.20 -13.29
C ILE A 10 -7.56 -4.64 -14.63
N SER A 11 -8.42 -3.86 -15.31
CA SER A 11 -8.02 -3.19 -16.55
C SER A 11 -6.92 -2.16 -16.27
N ARG A 12 -5.87 -2.14 -17.09
CA ARG A 12 -4.78 -1.13 -17.00
C ARG A 12 -5.25 0.31 -17.22
N SER A 13 -6.47 0.52 -17.70
CA SER A 13 -7.07 1.85 -17.87
C SER A 13 -7.58 2.46 -16.56
N ALA A 14 -7.72 1.67 -15.50
CA ALA A 14 -8.10 2.18 -14.18
C ALA A 14 -6.85 2.77 -13.51
N LEU A 15 -6.71 4.10 -13.59
CA LEU A 15 -5.65 4.83 -12.88
C LEU A 15 -5.97 4.97 -11.39
N ASP A 16 -7.25 5.08 -11.07
CA ASP A 16 -7.75 5.18 -9.70
C ASP A 16 -7.97 3.79 -9.09
N PRO A 17 -7.85 3.64 -7.76
CA PRO A 17 -8.17 2.40 -7.07
C PRO A 17 -9.58 1.90 -7.41
N ILE A 18 -9.68 0.64 -7.87
CA ILE A 18 -10.96 0.00 -8.22
C ILE A 18 -11.89 -0.10 -7.02
N VAL A 19 -11.33 -0.19 -5.80
CA VAL A 19 -12.11 -0.18 -4.56
C VAL A 19 -12.89 1.12 -4.34
N ALA A 20 -12.44 2.23 -4.94
CA ALA A 20 -13.10 3.53 -4.88
C ALA A 20 -13.98 3.79 -6.12
N THR A 21 -13.52 3.40 -7.32
CA THR A 21 -14.22 3.72 -8.58
C THR A 21 -15.31 2.73 -8.98
N ASP A 22 -15.12 1.43 -8.68
CA ASP A 22 -16.14 0.40 -8.88
C ASP A 22 -16.17 -0.53 -7.65
N PRO A 23 -16.71 -0.04 -6.51
CA PRO A 23 -16.74 -0.78 -5.27
C PRO A 23 -17.56 -2.08 -5.36
N SER A 24 -18.49 -2.20 -6.30
CA SER A 24 -19.29 -3.42 -6.51
C SER A 24 -18.56 -4.52 -7.28
N SER A 25 -17.42 -4.21 -7.91
CA SER A 25 -16.69 -5.17 -8.73
C SER A 25 -16.10 -6.34 -7.93
N GLU A 26 -15.86 -7.45 -8.64
CA GLU A 26 -15.20 -8.63 -8.07
C GLU A 26 -13.78 -8.33 -7.56
N PRO A 27 -12.90 -7.61 -8.33
CA PRO A 27 -11.60 -7.18 -7.82
C PRO A 27 -11.70 -6.30 -6.56
N ALA A 28 -12.63 -5.34 -6.51
CA ALA A 28 -12.81 -4.49 -5.34
C ALA A 28 -13.20 -5.32 -4.10
N THR A 29 -14.05 -6.33 -4.28
CA THR A 29 -14.42 -7.25 -3.20
C THR A 29 -13.24 -8.08 -2.70
N ALA A 30 -12.40 -8.61 -3.61
CA ALA A 30 -11.20 -9.35 -3.26
C ALA A 30 -10.19 -8.47 -2.48
N LEU A 31 -9.98 -7.24 -2.94
CA LEU A 31 -9.08 -6.27 -2.32
C LEU A 31 -9.56 -5.82 -0.92
N ARG A 32 -10.86 -5.56 -0.74
CA ARG A 32 -11.42 -5.26 0.59
C ARG A 32 -11.28 -6.45 1.56
N ARG A 33 -11.48 -7.68 1.08
CA ARG A 33 -11.25 -8.87 1.90
C ARG A 33 -9.79 -8.98 2.33
N LEU A 34 -8.86 -8.72 1.42
CA LEU A 34 -7.42 -8.71 1.72
C LEU A 34 -7.08 -7.62 2.75
N ALA A 35 -7.65 -6.42 2.62
CA ALA A 35 -7.51 -5.35 3.61
C ALA A 35 -8.04 -5.76 5.00
N GLY A 36 -9.20 -6.41 5.05
CA GLY A 36 -9.75 -6.96 6.30
C GLY A 36 -8.85 -8.02 6.95
N ILE A 37 -8.19 -8.88 6.15
CA ILE A 37 -7.19 -9.83 6.64
C ILE A 37 -5.99 -9.09 7.23
N VAL A 38 -5.50 -8.04 6.55
CA VAL A 38 -4.39 -7.21 7.05
C VAL A 38 -4.71 -6.64 8.43
N VAL A 39 -5.89 -6.03 8.62
CA VAL A 39 -6.30 -5.48 9.93
C VAL A 39 -6.42 -6.58 10.98
N ALA A 40 -7.05 -7.71 10.63
CA ALA A 40 -7.27 -8.80 11.57
C ALA A 40 -5.95 -9.44 12.03
N ASP A 41 -5.02 -9.69 11.11
CA ASP A 41 -3.72 -10.32 11.40
C ASP A 41 -2.81 -9.40 12.21
N THR A 42 -3.04 -8.10 12.10
CA THR A 42 -2.27 -7.08 12.82
C THR A 42 -2.96 -6.54 14.07
N ALA A 43 -4.14 -7.07 14.41
CA ALA A 43 -4.91 -6.64 15.57
C ALA A 43 -4.10 -6.82 16.87
N GLY A 44 -4.04 -5.76 17.68
CA GLY A 44 -3.28 -5.74 18.93
C GLY A 44 -1.78 -5.43 18.78
N LEU A 45 -1.27 -5.29 17.56
CA LEU A 45 0.03 -4.69 17.33
C LEU A 45 -0.05 -3.18 17.52
N VAL A 46 1.01 -2.58 18.07
CA VAL A 46 1.16 -1.12 18.10
C VAL A 46 1.52 -0.68 16.69
N THR A 47 0.52 -0.16 15.98
CA THR A 47 0.57 0.38 14.61
C THR A 47 1.36 -0.48 13.63
N PRO A 48 0.73 -1.47 12.99
CA PRO A 48 1.41 -2.40 12.10
C PRO A 48 1.96 -1.75 10.83
N SER A 49 3.11 -2.25 10.40
CA SER A 49 3.67 -2.01 9.06
C SER A 49 3.54 -3.26 8.21
N VAL A 50 2.91 -3.17 7.05
CA VAL A 50 2.76 -4.28 6.10
C VAL A 50 3.49 -3.94 4.81
N MET A 51 4.43 -4.80 4.42
CA MET A 51 5.16 -4.68 3.15
C MET A 51 4.50 -5.54 2.08
N ILE A 52 4.26 -4.94 0.92
CA ILE A 52 3.75 -5.58 -0.29
C ILE A 52 4.89 -5.54 -1.31
N THR A 53 5.35 -6.72 -1.75
CA THR A 53 6.44 -6.89 -2.72
C THR A 53 6.07 -8.00 -3.70
N SER A 54 6.82 -8.13 -4.78
CA SER A 54 6.59 -9.10 -5.83
C SER A 54 7.86 -9.90 -6.15
N ALA A 55 7.68 -11.07 -6.76
CA ALA A 55 8.83 -11.88 -7.17
C ALA A 55 9.52 -11.28 -8.40
N ARG A 56 8.76 -10.52 -9.21
CA ARG A 56 9.23 -9.84 -10.41
C ARG A 56 8.64 -8.44 -10.55
N PRO A 57 9.27 -7.55 -11.34
CA PRO A 57 8.66 -6.29 -11.75
C PRO A 57 7.32 -6.49 -12.47
N GLU A 58 6.44 -5.48 -12.41
CA GLU A 58 5.14 -5.42 -13.10
C GLU A 58 4.10 -6.48 -12.72
N GLU A 59 4.25 -7.17 -11.58
CA GLU A 59 3.28 -8.17 -11.09
C GLU A 59 2.04 -7.54 -10.40
N GLY A 60 1.83 -6.23 -10.53
CA GLY A 60 0.64 -5.53 -10.01
C GLY A 60 0.74 -5.13 -8.53
N ARG A 61 1.92 -5.23 -7.92
CA ARG A 61 2.24 -4.81 -6.55
C ARG A 61 1.67 -3.44 -6.18
N SER A 62 2.04 -2.38 -6.91
CA SER A 62 1.61 -1.01 -6.57
C SER A 62 0.10 -0.82 -6.74
N THR A 63 -0.52 -1.58 -7.65
CA THR A 63 -1.99 -1.64 -7.79
C THR A 63 -2.61 -2.27 -6.55
N VAL A 64 -2.05 -3.37 -6.03
CA VAL A 64 -2.52 -3.99 -4.79
C VAL A 64 -2.31 -3.05 -3.60
N ALA A 65 -1.14 -2.43 -3.46
CA ALA A 65 -0.81 -1.53 -2.36
C ALA A 65 -1.73 -0.31 -2.29
N SER A 66 -1.92 0.39 -3.42
CA SER A 66 -2.83 1.55 -3.50
C SER A 66 -4.29 1.17 -3.19
N ASN A 67 -4.75 0.02 -3.67
CA ASN A 67 -6.13 -0.43 -3.41
C ASN A 67 -6.33 -0.89 -1.97
N ILE A 68 -5.38 -1.58 -1.35
CA ILE A 68 -5.47 -1.96 0.07
C ILE A 68 -5.47 -0.70 0.94
N ALA A 69 -4.53 0.23 0.70
CA ALA A 69 -4.47 1.47 1.46
C ALA A 69 -5.76 2.29 1.34
N THR A 70 -6.33 2.36 0.12
CA THR A 70 -7.61 3.03 -0.12
C THR A 70 -8.77 2.31 0.56
N ALA A 71 -8.82 0.97 0.52
CA ALA A 71 -9.85 0.19 1.20
C ALA A 71 -9.83 0.41 2.72
N LEU A 72 -8.64 0.34 3.33
CA LEU A 72 -8.47 0.62 4.76
C LEU A 72 -8.91 2.04 5.12
N ARG A 73 -8.57 3.00 4.26
CA ARG A 73 -8.98 4.40 4.43
C ARG A 73 -10.50 4.58 4.36
N LEU A 74 -11.16 3.90 3.42
CA LEU A 74 -12.62 3.91 3.30
C LEU A 74 -13.31 3.24 4.49
N ASP A 75 -12.67 2.26 5.12
CA ASP A 75 -13.13 1.60 6.35
C ASP A 75 -12.85 2.44 7.62
N GLY A 76 -12.27 3.63 7.48
CA GLY A 76 -12.09 4.61 8.55
C GLY A 76 -10.73 4.59 9.24
N HIS A 77 -9.77 3.82 8.74
CA HIS A 77 -8.40 3.84 9.25
C HIS A 77 -7.64 5.06 8.73
N ASP A 78 -6.77 5.62 9.58
CA ASP A 78 -5.73 6.53 9.12
C ASP A 78 -4.55 5.70 8.60
N VAL A 79 -4.15 5.96 7.36
CA VAL A 79 -3.21 5.11 6.62
C VAL A 79 -2.16 5.97 5.94
N ILE A 80 -0.90 5.53 6.02
CA ILE A 80 0.17 6.04 5.16
C ILE A 80 0.64 4.96 4.19
N LEU A 81 0.77 5.32 2.92
CA LEU A 81 1.35 4.50 1.86
C LEU A 81 2.76 5.04 1.53
N VAL A 82 3.77 4.26 1.84
CA VAL A 82 5.16 4.47 1.44
C VAL A 82 5.40 3.75 0.12
N THR A 83 5.87 4.43 -0.91
CA THR A 83 6.08 3.83 -2.24
C THR A 83 7.40 4.26 -2.86
N ASP A 84 7.98 3.38 -3.67
CA ASP A 84 9.13 3.66 -4.52
C ASP A 84 8.73 4.13 -5.94
N SER A 85 7.43 4.15 -6.24
CA SER A 85 6.91 4.55 -7.54
C SER A 85 6.87 6.05 -7.69
N TYR A 86 7.59 6.55 -8.70
CA TYR A 86 7.56 7.96 -9.11
C TYR A 86 6.33 8.29 -9.96
N GLU A 87 5.58 7.28 -10.40
CA GLU A 87 4.29 7.50 -11.03
C GLU A 87 3.31 8.05 -9.99
N SER A 88 2.34 8.85 -10.41
CA SER A 88 1.33 9.38 -9.48
C SER A 88 0.50 8.23 -8.92
N VAL A 89 0.89 7.74 -7.74
CA VAL A 89 0.09 6.78 -6.99
C VAL A 89 -1.18 7.48 -6.53
N ILE A 90 -2.31 7.04 -7.05
CA ILE A 90 -3.63 7.58 -6.68
C ILE A 90 -4.18 6.74 -5.54
N ALA A 91 -4.32 7.34 -4.36
CA ALA A 91 -4.90 6.71 -3.18
C ALA A 91 -5.78 7.75 -2.44
N PRO A 92 -7.07 7.88 -2.82
CA PRO A 92 -7.94 8.93 -2.31
C PRO A 92 -8.03 8.95 -0.79
N GLY A 93 -7.72 10.09 -0.18
CA GLY A 93 -7.77 10.29 1.27
C GLY A 93 -6.65 9.59 2.05
N VAL A 94 -5.72 8.90 1.40
CA VAL A 94 -4.57 8.22 2.02
C VAL A 94 -3.39 9.20 2.07
N HIS A 95 -2.62 9.19 3.17
CA HIS A 95 -1.35 9.90 3.21
C HIS A 95 -0.34 9.14 2.35
N VAL A 96 0.28 9.80 1.36
CA VAL A 96 1.27 9.15 0.49
C VAL A 96 2.65 9.74 0.79
N LEU A 97 3.61 8.87 1.07
CA LEU A 97 5.03 9.20 1.07
C LEU A 97 5.64 8.69 -0.25
N PRO A 98 5.77 9.57 -1.26
CA PRO A 98 6.35 9.21 -2.54
C PRO A 98 7.87 8.99 -2.41
N PRO A 99 8.50 8.38 -3.42
CA PRO A 99 9.95 8.39 -3.48
C PRO A 99 10.44 9.85 -3.55
N GLY A 100 11.45 10.18 -2.74
CA GLY A 100 12.07 11.50 -2.75
C GLY A 100 12.67 11.84 -4.12
N MET A 101 13.07 13.10 -4.33
CA MET A 101 13.75 13.49 -5.58
C MET A 101 14.94 12.55 -5.89
N ARG A 102 14.97 11.98 -7.10
CA ARG A 102 16.18 11.34 -7.64
C ARG A 102 17.26 12.39 -7.82
N VAL A 103 18.24 12.43 -6.92
CA VAL A 103 19.44 13.27 -7.08
C VAL A 103 20.59 12.36 -7.52
N GLY A 104 20.77 12.20 -8.84
CA GLY A 104 21.88 11.46 -9.42
C GLY A 104 21.63 9.95 -9.61
N PRO A 105 22.64 9.19 -10.07
CA PRO A 105 22.54 7.77 -10.45
C PRO A 105 22.48 6.80 -9.26
N ASP A 106 22.46 7.28 -8.02
CA ASP A 106 22.44 6.42 -6.84
C ASP A 106 20.99 6.05 -6.49
N ASP A 107 20.55 4.88 -6.98
CA ASP A 107 19.35 4.14 -6.54
C ASP A 107 19.51 3.59 -5.10
N ARG A 108 20.14 4.33 -4.18
CA ARG A 108 20.28 3.87 -2.80
C ARG A 108 18.97 4.06 -2.06
N PHE A 109 18.42 2.96 -1.57
CA PHE A 109 17.39 2.94 -0.54
C PHE A 109 17.79 3.91 0.60
N PRO A 110 16.83 4.61 1.24
CA PRO A 110 17.13 5.51 2.34
C PRO A 110 18.02 4.83 3.39
N ASP A 111 18.96 5.60 3.94
CA ASP A 111 19.77 5.23 5.09
C ASP A 111 18.91 4.50 6.14
N GLU A 112 19.30 3.28 6.53
CA GLU A 112 18.51 2.37 7.36
C GLU A 112 18.07 3.03 8.68
N GLU A 113 18.93 3.86 9.27
CA GLU A 113 18.60 4.62 10.49
C GLU A 113 17.48 5.63 10.24
N ARG A 114 17.53 6.36 9.11
CA ARG A 114 16.50 7.34 8.76
C ARG A 114 15.18 6.68 8.38
N PHE A 115 15.23 5.56 7.67
CA PHE A 115 14.02 4.81 7.31
C PHE A 115 13.36 4.21 8.54
N THR A 116 14.14 3.64 9.46
CA THR A 116 13.64 3.16 10.75
C THR A 116 12.97 4.29 11.54
N ALA A 117 13.64 5.43 11.70
CA ALA A 117 13.09 6.57 12.43
C ALA A 117 11.78 7.09 11.80
N LEU A 118 11.74 7.17 10.47
CA LEU A 118 10.54 7.55 9.72
C LEU A 118 9.38 6.57 9.97
N LEU A 119 9.64 5.26 9.94
CA LEU A 119 8.61 4.26 10.22
C LEU A 119 8.14 4.35 11.68
N GLU A 120 9.04 4.58 12.64
CA GLU A 120 8.67 4.78 14.05
C GLU A 120 7.78 6.01 14.24
N GLU A 121 8.11 7.14 13.60
CA GLU A 121 7.29 8.35 13.64
C GLU A 121 5.93 8.13 12.97
N ALA A 122 5.91 7.57 11.76
CA ALA A 122 4.67 7.24 11.06
C ALA A 122 3.76 6.35 11.92
N ARG A 123 4.35 5.38 12.61
CA ARG A 123 3.62 4.45 13.49
C ARG A 123 2.96 5.14 14.70
N GLN A 124 3.35 6.37 15.04
CA GLN A 124 2.69 7.14 16.11
C GLN A 124 1.52 7.99 15.59
N LEU A 125 1.40 8.15 14.27
CA LEU A 125 0.50 9.12 13.64
C LEU A 125 -0.67 8.48 12.89
N VAL A 126 -0.54 7.23 12.48
CA VAL A 126 -1.56 6.50 11.70
C VAL A 126 -1.89 5.16 12.34
N ASP A 127 -2.97 4.51 11.90
CA ASP A 127 -3.35 3.18 12.36
C ASP A 127 -2.56 2.07 11.65
N VAL A 128 -2.21 2.28 10.38
CA VAL A 128 -1.52 1.29 9.54
C VAL A 128 -0.53 1.95 8.59
N VAL A 129 0.67 1.38 8.49
CA VAL A 129 1.67 1.74 7.48
C VAL A 129 1.69 0.68 6.38
N ILE A 130 1.43 1.07 5.13
CA ILE A 130 1.57 0.20 3.95
C ILE A 130 2.85 0.58 3.22
N ILE A 131 3.70 -0.41 2.91
CA ILE A 131 4.96 -0.22 2.20
C ILE A 131 4.85 -0.97 0.86
N ASP A 132 4.83 -0.21 -0.24
CA ASP A 132 5.04 -0.71 -1.59
C ASP A 132 6.54 -0.89 -1.81
N GLY A 133 7.01 -2.12 -1.61
CA GLY A 133 8.43 -2.49 -1.68
C GLY A 133 8.92 -2.68 -3.13
N PRO A 134 10.20 -2.98 -3.35
CA PRO A 134 10.76 -3.21 -4.69
C PRO A 134 10.35 -4.55 -5.31
#